data_AF-A0AAW6XTD5-F1
#
_entry.id   AF-A0AAW6XTD5-F1
#
_cell.length_a   1.000
_cell.length_b   1.000
_cell.length_c   1.000
_cell.angle_alpha   90.00
_cell.angle_beta   90.00
_cell.angle_gamma   90.00
#
_symmetry.space_group_name_H-M   'P 1'
#
loop_
_entity.id
_entity.type
_entity.pdbx_description
1 polymer ?
#
loop_
_entity_poly.entity_id
_entity_poly.type
_entity_poly.pdbx_seq_one_letter_code
_entity_poly.pdbx_strand_id
1 'polypeptide(L)'
;MNSKVNEINNASNLNDTEKKNLVDQATEAANNAKNNVENATTNDDAQDAAIKGIENIKGITFTSLDDAKKAANSAIDHALQVKTDEINNASNLNDSEKQGLIDQATEVAKNAKDNISQATTNDAVTEAQNKGIQDIANVTVPSLDQAKQDAINAIKQVQAAKNTQISNANNLSAEEQQELTDKVAQIANDAIAKINDSSTTTNDAVASTRDDAIKQITDLFIPMMLLMQLKVLRMQKLMTSIMLLI
;
A
#
# COMPACT_ATOMS: atom_id res chain seq x y z
N MET A 1 37.55 -10.30 -34.44
CA MET A 1 36.27 -9.72 -34.90
C MET A 1 35.14 -10.75 -34.95
N ASN A 2 35.12 -11.67 -35.92
CA ASN A 2 33.99 -12.61 -36.11
C ASN A 2 33.58 -13.39 -34.85
N SER A 3 34.56 -13.86 -34.04
CA SER A 3 34.26 -14.51 -32.76
C SER A 3 33.48 -13.62 -31.78
N LYS A 4 33.81 -12.33 -31.68
CA LYS A 4 33.15 -11.38 -30.77
C LYS A 4 31.77 -11.00 -31.28
N VAL A 5 31.62 -10.80 -32.59
CA VAL A 5 30.29 -10.57 -33.21
C VAL A 5 29.37 -11.78 -32.99
N ASN A 6 29.89 -13.00 -33.15
CA ASN A 6 29.11 -14.21 -32.88
C ASN A 6 28.72 -14.32 -31.40
N GLU A 7 29.62 -14.01 -30.46
CA GLU A 7 29.33 -13.94 -29.03
C GLU A 7 28.18 -12.96 -28.73
N ILE A 8 28.24 -11.74 -29.28
CA ILE A 8 27.19 -10.71 -29.12
C ILE A 8 25.87 -11.17 -29.75
N ASN A 9 25.88 -11.66 -30.98
CA ASN A 9 24.67 -12.07 -31.69
C ASN A 9 23.97 -13.26 -31.00
N ASN A 10 24.76 -14.17 -30.41
CA ASN A 10 24.26 -15.32 -29.68
C ASN A 10 23.83 -15.00 -28.24
N ALA A 11 24.15 -13.81 -27.72
CA ALA A 11 23.69 -13.39 -26.40
C ALA A 11 22.16 -13.26 -26.41
N SER A 12 21.46 -14.20 -25.77
CA SER A 12 19.99 -14.23 -25.73
C SER A 12 19.40 -13.16 -24.83
N ASN A 13 20.20 -12.58 -23.93
CA ASN A 13 19.77 -11.60 -22.95
C ASN A 13 19.74 -10.16 -23.48
N LEU A 14 20.39 -9.92 -24.62
CA LEU A 14 20.45 -8.62 -25.27
C LEU A 14 19.35 -8.45 -26.31
N ASN A 15 18.79 -7.25 -26.40
CA ASN A 15 17.88 -6.87 -27.49
C ASN A 15 18.66 -6.51 -28.77
N ASP A 16 17.95 -6.37 -29.89
CA ASP A 16 18.57 -6.11 -31.20
C ASP A 16 19.32 -4.78 -31.25
N THR A 17 18.85 -3.77 -30.52
CA THR A 17 19.51 -2.46 -30.44
C THR A 17 20.84 -2.55 -29.69
N GLU A 18 20.86 -3.24 -28.55
CA GLU A 18 22.08 -3.50 -27.78
C GLU A 18 23.09 -4.30 -28.59
N LYS A 19 22.63 -5.38 -29.26
CA LYS A 19 23.47 -6.18 -30.15
C LYS A 19 24.07 -5.33 -31.25
N LYS A 20 23.24 -4.53 -31.94
CA LYS A 20 23.71 -3.64 -33.00
C LYS A 20 24.78 -2.68 -32.48
N ASN A 21 24.55 -2.03 -31.35
CA ASN A 21 25.52 -1.08 -30.77
C ASN A 21 26.85 -1.75 -30.43
N LEU A 22 26.85 -2.97 -29.89
CA LEU A 22 28.07 -3.72 -29.59
C LEU A 22 28.78 -4.23 -30.84
N VAL A 23 28.04 -4.63 -31.88
CA VAL A 23 28.60 -5.01 -33.18
C VAL A 23 29.23 -3.80 -33.89
N ASP A 24 28.58 -2.63 -33.81
CA ASP A 24 29.12 -1.38 -34.36
C ASP A 24 30.43 -1.00 -33.64
N GLN A 25 30.48 -1.10 -32.31
CA GLN A 25 31.72 -0.91 -31.52
C GLN A 25 32.83 -1.89 -31.93
N ALA A 26 32.50 -3.16 -32.12
CA ALA A 26 33.47 -4.17 -32.55
C ALA A 26 34.00 -3.88 -33.97
N THR A 27 33.14 -3.37 -34.84
CA THR A 27 33.48 -2.97 -36.22
C THR A 27 34.39 -1.76 -36.23
N GLU A 28 34.08 -0.74 -35.42
CA GLU A 28 34.93 0.44 -35.26
C GLU A 28 36.31 0.07 -34.69
N ALA A 29 36.36 -0.76 -33.65
CA ALA A 29 37.63 -1.24 -33.09
C ALA A 29 38.47 -2.01 -34.13
N ALA A 30 37.83 -2.83 -34.97
CA ALA A 30 38.51 -3.54 -36.05
C ALA A 30 39.04 -2.59 -37.15
N ASN A 31 38.26 -1.59 -37.55
CA ASN A 31 38.68 -0.58 -38.52
C ASN A 31 39.86 0.26 -37.98
N ASN A 32 39.80 0.67 -36.72
CA ASN A 32 40.89 1.40 -36.06
C ASN A 32 42.17 0.55 -35.98
N ALA A 33 42.05 -0.75 -35.66
CA ALA A 33 43.17 -1.67 -35.67
C ALA A 33 43.81 -1.78 -37.07
N LYS A 34 42.99 -1.93 -38.11
CA LYS A 34 43.45 -2.00 -39.50
C LYS A 34 44.19 -0.73 -39.90
N ASN A 35 43.61 0.45 -39.63
CA ASN A 35 44.25 1.72 -39.93
C ASN A 35 45.59 1.89 -39.21
N ASN A 36 45.70 1.44 -37.96
CA ASN A 36 46.97 1.52 -37.22
C ASN A 36 48.05 0.61 -37.81
N VAL A 37 47.68 -0.61 -38.26
CA VAL A 37 48.60 -1.52 -38.94
C VAL A 37 49.03 -0.95 -40.30
N GLU A 38 48.11 -0.36 -41.06
CA GLU A 38 48.42 0.25 -42.37
C GLU A 38 49.34 1.47 -42.26
N ASN A 39 49.28 2.19 -41.13
CA ASN A 39 50.13 3.37 -40.86
C ASN A 39 51.45 3.03 -40.13
N ALA A 40 51.69 1.77 -39.77
CA ALA A 40 52.91 1.36 -39.09
C ALA A 40 54.14 1.49 -39.99
N THR A 41 55.24 2.03 -39.46
CA THR A 41 56.48 2.25 -40.22
C THR A 41 57.50 1.12 -40.07
N THR A 42 57.31 0.24 -39.08
CA THR A 42 58.17 -0.91 -38.82
C THR A 42 57.32 -2.16 -38.59
N ASN A 43 57.95 -3.34 -38.69
CA ASN A 43 57.28 -4.61 -38.41
C ASN A 43 56.84 -4.71 -36.95
N ASP A 44 57.62 -4.15 -36.03
CA ASP A 44 57.32 -4.15 -34.59
C ASP A 44 56.10 -3.27 -34.31
N ASP A 45 56.05 -2.06 -34.89
CA ASP A 45 54.88 -1.17 -34.78
C ASP A 45 53.61 -1.84 -35.33
N ALA A 46 53.73 -2.56 -36.45
CA ALA A 46 52.60 -3.26 -37.06
C ALA A 46 52.12 -4.42 -36.17
N GLN A 47 53.04 -5.15 -35.53
CA GLN A 47 52.72 -6.21 -34.58
C GLN A 47 52.02 -5.66 -33.34
N ASP A 48 52.53 -4.58 -32.75
CA ASP A 48 51.94 -3.93 -31.57
C ASP A 48 50.54 -3.37 -31.88
N ALA A 49 50.37 -2.72 -33.03
CA ALA A 49 49.08 -2.24 -33.51
C ALA A 49 48.06 -3.38 -33.66
N ALA A 50 48.48 -4.52 -34.21
CA ALA A 50 47.64 -5.71 -34.35
C ALA A 50 47.26 -6.30 -32.98
N ILE A 51 48.21 -6.44 -32.05
CA ILE A 51 47.96 -6.95 -30.69
C ILE A 51 46.96 -6.06 -29.96
N LYS A 52 47.18 -4.74 -29.95
CA LYS A 52 46.29 -3.76 -29.32
C LYS A 52 44.90 -3.79 -29.94
N GLY A 53 44.80 -3.95 -31.26
CA GLY A 53 43.53 -4.12 -31.96
C GLY A 53 42.76 -5.36 -31.49
N ILE A 54 43.45 -6.49 -31.35
CA ILE A 54 42.88 -7.74 -30.82
C ILE A 54 42.38 -7.54 -29.38
N GLU A 55 43.17 -6.88 -28.54
CA GLU A 55 42.82 -6.57 -27.15
C GLU A 55 41.58 -5.68 -27.07
N ASN A 56 41.51 -4.60 -27.85
CA ASN A 56 40.37 -3.70 -27.90
C ASN A 56 39.07 -4.44 -28.28
N ILE A 57 39.11 -5.30 -29.30
CA ILE A 57 37.93 -6.09 -29.70
C ILE A 57 37.54 -7.09 -28.60
N LYS A 58 38.52 -7.73 -27.93
CA LYS A 58 38.26 -8.64 -26.81
C LYS A 58 37.67 -7.92 -25.60
N GLY A 59 38.06 -6.68 -25.36
CA GLY A 59 37.61 -5.84 -24.26
C GLY A 59 36.16 -5.37 -24.35
N ILE A 60 35.48 -5.60 -25.48
CA ILE A 60 34.05 -5.33 -25.63
C ILE A 60 33.27 -6.37 -24.81
N THR A 61 32.57 -5.89 -23.79
CA THR A 61 31.75 -6.68 -22.86
C THR A 61 30.32 -6.13 -22.79
N PHE A 62 29.42 -6.92 -22.23
CA PHE A 62 28.03 -6.54 -22.01
C PHE A 62 27.54 -7.16 -20.69
N THR A 63 26.54 -6.56 -20.08
CA THR A 63 25.97 -7.05 -18.82
C THR A 63 25.32 -8.41 -19.05
N SER A 64 25.73 -9.40 -18.26
CA SER A 64 25.13 -10.73 -18.28
C SER A 64 23.74 -10.70 -17.64
N LEU A 65 22.88 -11.66 -18.01
CA LEU A 65 21.55 -11.78 -17.40
C LEU A 65 21.62 -12.01 -15.89
N ASP A 66 22.63 -12.76 -15.42
CA ASP A 66 22.84 -13.04 -14.00
C ASP A 66 23.21 -11.77 -13.22
N ASP A 67 24.11 -10.94 -13.76
CA ASP A 67 24.48 -9.66 -13.15
C ASP A 67 23.29 -8.69 -13.12
N ALA A 68 22.50 -8.65 -14.20
CA ALA A 68 21.27 -7.86 -14.24
C ALA A 68 20.28 -8.31 -13.16
N LYS A 69 20.05 -9.62 -13.02
CA LYS A 69 19.14 -10.18 -11.99
C LYS A 69 19.64 -9.91 -10.58
N LYS A 70 20.95 -10.02 -10.32
CA LYS A 70 21.55 -9.69 -9.02
C LYS A 70 21.33 -8.23 -8.65
N ALA A 71 21.63 -7.32 -9.57
CA ALA A 71 21.40 -5.89 -9.37
C ALA A 71 19.93 -5.58 -9.09
N ALA A 72 19.01 -6.18 -9.86
CA ALA A 72 17.58 -6.01 -9.66
C ALA A 72 17.08 -6.54 -8.31
N ASN A 73 17.54 -7.71 -7.90
CA ASN A 73 17.20 -8.27 -6.57
C ASN A 73 17.69 -7.35 -5.44
N SER A 74 18.91 -6.80 -5.55
CA SER A 74 19.42 -5.83 -4.56
C SER A 74 18.59 -4.54 -4.52
N ALA A 75 18.10 -4.06 -5.67
CA ALA A 75 17.23 -2.89 -5.73
C ALA A 75 15.86 -3.17 -5.05
N ILE A 76 15.30 -4.36 -5.22
CA ILE A 76 14.08 -4.80 -4.52
C ILE A 76 14.32 -4.88 -3.01
N ASP A 77 15.44 -5.45 -2.57
CA ASP A 77 15.79 -5.51 -1.14
C ASP A 77 15.92 -4.12 -0.53
N HIS A 78 16.54 -3.18 -1.24
CA HIS A 78 16.65 -1.81 -0.78
C HIS A 78 15.28 -1.11 -0.68
N ALA A 79 14.41 -1.29 -1.69
CA ALA A 79 13.05 -0.73 -1.66
C ALA A 79 12.22 -1.29 -0.50
N LEU A 80 12.31 -2.60 -0.24
CA LEU A 80 11.66 -3.25 0.90
C LEU A 80 12.17 -2.72 2.24
N GLN A 81 13.49 -2.55 2.39
CA GLN A 81 14.09 -1.97 3.58
C GLN A 81 13.56 -0.55 3.85
N VAL A 82 13.57 0.32 2.83
CA VAL A 82 13.05 1.70 2.95
C VAL A 82 11.58 1.70 3.39
N LYS A 83 10.73 0.85 2.79
CA LYS A 83 9.33 0.73 3.18
C LYS A 83 9.16 0.18 4.60
N THR A 84 9.98 -0.77 5.00
CA THR A 84 9.98 -1.34 6.36
C THR A 84 10.36 -0.28 7.40
N ASP A 85 11.35 0.56 7.09
CA ASP A 85 11.75 1.68 7.95
C ASP A 85 10.65 2.74 8.05
N GLU A 86 9.97 3.07 6.94
CA GLU A 86 8.80 3.96 6.94
C GLU A 86 7.69 3.44 7.87
N ILE A 87 7.33 2.15 7.76
CA ILE A 87 6.32 1.50 8.60
C ILE A 87 6.74 1.50 10.07
N ASN A 88 7.99 1.14 10.37
CA ASN A 88 8.48 1.09 11.75
C ASN A 88 8.50 2.47 12.42
N ASN A 89 8.78 3.52 11.64
CA ASN A 89 8.78 4.90 12.11
C ASN A 89 7.39 5.52 12.24
N ALA A 90 6.33 4.86 11.73
CA ALA A 90 4.96 5.32 11.92
C ALA A 90 4.53 5.19 13.39
N SER A 91 4.52 6.30 14.12
CA SER A 91 4.22 6.33 15.55
C SER A 91 2.74 6.12 15.88
N ASN A 92 1.86 6.27 14.89
CA ASN A 92 0.42 6.09 15.04
C ASN A 92 -0.04 4.63 14.93
N LEU A 93 0.85 3.73 14.51
CA LEU A 93 0.57 2.30 14.37
C LEU A 93 1.08 1.51 15.57
N ASN A 94 0.32 0.50 15.98
CA ASN A 94 0.78 -0.50 16.94
C ASN A 94 1.62 -1.60 16.26
N ASP A 95 2.26 -2.45 17.07
CA ASP A 95 3.18 -3.47 16.56
C ASP A 95 2.50 -4.49 15.64
N SER A 96 1.23 -4.84 15.92
CA SER A 96 0.47 -5.78 15.08
C SER A 96 0.12 -5.17 13.71
N GLU A 97 -0.26 -3.90 13.68
CA GLU A 97 -0.52 -3.17 12.43
C GLU A 97 0.76 -3.04 11.59
N LYS A 98 1.88 -2.71 12.24
CA LYS A 98 3.19 -2.64 11.59
C LYS A 98 3.59 -3.99 11.00
N GLN A 99 3.47 -5.07 11.77
CA GLN A 99 3.81 -6.40 11.28
C GLN A 99 2.96 -6.79 10.06
N GLY A 100 1.66 -6.52 10.09
CA GLY A 100 0.78 -6.79 8.94
C GLY A 100 1.21 -6.05 7.66
N LEU A 101 1.62 -4.78 7.77
CA LEU A 101 2.12 -4.01 6.62
C LEU A 101 3.50 -4.49 6.15
N ILE A 102 4.39 -4.88 7.07
CA ILE A 102 5.71 -5.44 6.74
C ILE A 102 5.55 -6.78 6.01
N ASP A 103 4.64 -7.64 6.47
CA ASP A 103 4.34 -8.92 5.82
C ASP A 103 3.79 -8.68 4.39
N GLN A 104 2.90 -7.71 4.24
CA GLN A 104 2.39 -7.31 2.93
C GLN A 104 3.50 -6.81 1.99
N ALA A 105 4.37 -5.92 2.45
CA ALA A 105 5.49 -5.42 1.65
C ALA A 105 6.48 -6.53 1.28
N THR A 106 6.74 -7.45 2.22
CA THR A 106 7.62 -8.62 2.02
C THR A 106 7.06 -9.55 0.94
N GLU A 107 5.76 -9.81 0.94
CA GLU A 107 5.10 -10.62 -0.08
C GLU A 107 5.15 -9.96 -1.47
N VAL A 108 4.96 -8.64 -1.54
CA VAL A 108 5.13 -7.90 -2.79
C VAL A 108 6.57 -8.00 -3.31
N ALA A 109 7.56 -7.81 -2.44
CA ALA A 109 8.96 -7.95 -2.81
C ALA A 109 9.30 -9.36 -3.30
N LYS A 110 8.76 -10.40 -2.65
CA LYS A 110 8.89 -11.80 -3.10
C LYS A 110 8.36 -11.99 -4.52
N ASN A 111 7.14 -11.54 -4.79
CA ASN A 111 6.54 -11.64 -6.13
C ASN A 111 7.38 -10.90 -7.19
N ALA A 112 7.96 -9.75 -6.86
CA ALA A 112 8.88 -9.04 -7.75
C ALA A 112 10.14 -9.85 -8.05
N LYS A 113 10.76 -10.46 -7.03
CA LYS A 113 11.93 -11.34 -7.20
C LYS A 113 11.62 -12.58 -8.03
N ASP A 114 10.43 -13.14 -7.87
CA ASP A 114 9.98 -14.28 -8.68
C ASP A 114 9.85 -13.88 -10.16
N ASN A 115 9.31 -12.69 -10.47
CA ASN A 115 9.28 -12.17 -11.84
C ASN A 115 10.69 -11.90 -12.40
N ILE A 116 11.61 -11.34 -11.60
CA ILE A 116 13.02 -11.16 -11.99
C ILE A 116 13.66 -12.52 -12.29
N SER A 117 13.38 -13.55 -11.50
CA SER A 117 13.92 -14.89 -11.70
C SER A 117 13.48 -15.51 -13.04
N GLN A 118 12.24 -15.23 -13.46
CA GLN A 118 11.65 -15.73 -14.71
C GLN A 118 12.08 -14.94 -15.96
N ALA A 119 12.56 -13.71 -15.79
CA ALA A 119 13.00 -12.87 -16.90
C ALA A 119 14.16 -13.52 -17.69
N THR A 120 14.09 -13.45 -19.02
CA THR A 120 15.08 -14.05 -19.93
C THR A 120 15.96 -13.02 -20.63
N THR A 121 15.64 -11.73 -20.50
CA THR A 121 16.37 -10.61 -21.10
C THR A 121 16.66 -9.52 -20.06
N ASN A 122 17.66 -8.69 -20.33
CA ASN A 122 18.02 -7.56 -19.45
C ASN A 122 16.86 -6.55 -19.35
N ASP A 123 16.13 -6.33 -20.45
CA ASP A 123 14.95 -5.46 -20.48
C ASP A 123 13.82 -5.99 -19.57
N ALA A 124 13.50 -7.29 -19.65
CA ALA A 124 12.47 -7.90 -18.82
C ALA A 124 12.85 -7.88 -17.32
N VAL A 125 14.14 -8.03 -16.99
CA VAL A 125 14.64 -7.84 -15.62
C VAL A 125 14.39 -6.41 -15.15
N THR A 126 14.70 -5.42 -16.00
CA THR A 126 14.51 -4.00 -15.69
C THR A 126 13.03 -3.65 -15.48
N GLU A 127 12.15 -4.19 -16.32
CA GLU A 127 10.70 -4.01 -16.19
C GLU A 127 10.18 -4.62 -14.88
N ALA A 128 10.55 -5.87 -14.58
CA ALA A 128 10.16 -6.55 -13.35
C ALA A 128 10.68 -5.82 -12.09
N GLN A 129 11.92 -5.31 -12.12
CA GLN A 129 12.49 -4.48 -11.06
C GLN A 129 11.65 -3.22 -10.84
N ASN A 130 11.39 -2.45 -11.90
CA ASN A 130 10.68 -1.17 -11.80
C ASN A 130 9.25 -1.37 -11.29
N LYS A 131 8.54 -2.37 -11.80
CA LYS A 131 7.20 -2.74 -11.32
C LYS A 131 7.23 -3.14 -9.85
N GLY A 132 8.20 -3.97 -9.45
CA GLY A 132 8.36 -4.41 -8.07
C GLY A 132 8.62 -3.26 -7.10
N ILE A 133 9.52 -2.34 -7.44
CA ILE A 133 9.79 -1.14 -6.63
C ILE A 133 8.52 -0.30 -6.48
N GLN A 134 7.79 -0.08 -7.58
CA GLN A 134 6.54 0.66 -7.55
C GLN A 134 5.48 -0.01 -6.67
N ASP A 135 5.33 -1.33 -6.77
CA ASP A 135 4.35 -2.07 -5.96
C ASP A 135 4.69 -2.04 -4.47
N ILE A 136 5.97 -2.14 -4.10
CA ILE A 136 6.41 -1.98 -2.71
C ILE A 136 6.08 -0.57 -2.22
N ALA A 137 6.34 0.47 -3.02
CA ALA A 137 6.02 1.85 -2.68
C ALA A 137 4.51 2.07 -2.47
N ASN A 138 3.66 1.34 -3.20
CA ASN A 138 2.20 1.41 -3.10
C ASN A 138 1.62 0.75 -1.83
N VAL A 139 2.43 0.02 -1.05
CA VAL A 139 2.01 -0.42 0.29
C VAL A 139 1.82 0.83 1.15
N THR A 140 0.55 1.13 1.41
CA THR A 140 0.11 2.37 2.04
C THR A 140 0.22 2.25 3.55
N VAL A 141 0.90 3.22 4.18
CA VAL A 141 0.97 3.35 5.63
C VAL A 141 -0.22 4.22 6.09
N PRO A 142 -1.17 3.70 6.89
CA PRO A 142 -2.34 4.47 7.31
C PRO A 142 -1.97 5.71 8.12
N SER A 143 -2.55 6.87 7.78
CA SER A 143 -2.31 8.11 8.50
C SER A 143 -3.28 8.32 9.66
N LEU A 144 -2.80 8.95 10.72
CA LEU A 144 -3.63 9.31 11.87
C LEU A 144 -4.75 10.28 11.49
N ASP A 145 -4.44 11.30 10.68
CA ASP A 145 -5.40 12.33 10.27
C ASP A 145 -6.57 11.72 9.48
N GLN A 146 -6.28 10.81 8.55
CA GLN A 146 -7.34 10.13 7.80
C GLN A 146 -8.18 9.25 8.73
N ALA A 147 -7.55 8.50 9.63
CA ALA A 147 -8.26 7.69 10.63
C ALA A 147 -9.18 8.54 11.52
N LYS A 148 -8.73 9.72 11.97
CA LYS A 148 -9.55 10.67 12.75
C LYS A 148 -10.75 11.16 11.93
N GLN A 149 -10.54 11.57 10.69
CA GLN A 149 -11.62 12.06 9.83
C GLN A 149 -12.67 10.98 9.54
N ASP A 150 -12.24 9.76 9.25
CA ASP A 150 -13.14 8.63 8.99
C ASP A 150 -13.95 8.28 10.25
N ALA A 151 -13.32 8.27 11.42
CA ALA A 151 -13.98 8.04 12.69
C ALA A 151 -15.04 9.11 13.01
N ILE A 152 -14.71 10.39 12.83
CA ILE A 152 -15.65 11.50 13.04
C ILE A 152 -16.84 11.39 12.09
N ASN A 153 -16.60 11.05 10.82
CA ASN A 153 -17.65 10.87 9.84
C ASN A 153 -18.57 9.70 10.21
N ALA A 154 -18.03 8.59 10.68
CA ALA A 154 -18.81 7.44 11.15
C ALA A 154 -19.70 7.80 12.35
N ILE A 155 -19.15 8.51 13.35
CA ILE A 155 -19.91 8.98 14.52
C ILE A 155 -21.08 9.87 14.07
N LYS A 156 -20.82 10.85 13.19
CA LYS A 156 -21.86 11.76 12.67
C LYS A 156 -22.98 11.03 11.93
N GLN A 157 -22.64 10.00 11.16
CA GLN A 157 -23.63 9.18 10.47
C GLN A 157 -24.53 8.43 11.45
N VAL A 158 -23.94 7.77 12.46
CA VAL A 158 -24.70 7.06 13.49
C VAL A 158 -25.55 8.01 14.33
N GLN A 159 -25.01 9.19 14.67
CA GLN A 159 -25.73 10.27 15.35
C GLN A 159 -26.97 10.69 14.55
N ALA A 160 -26.83 10.97 13.25
CA ALA A 160 -27.94 11.38 12.39
C ALA A 160 -29.01 10.28 12.26
N ALA A 161 -28.59 9.02 12.12
CA ALA A 161 -29.50 7.89 12.07
C ALA A 161 -30.30 7.75 13.38
N LYS A 162 -29.64 7.89 14.54
CA LYS A 162 -30.31 7.80 15.84
C LYS A 162 -31.27 8.96 16.09
N ASN A 163 -30.89 10.18 15.73
CA ASN A 163 -31.77 11.34 15.83
C ASN A 163 -33.03 11.18 14.97
N THR A 164 -32.90 10.59 13.78
CA THR A 164 -34.06 10.27 12.92
C THR A 164 -34.99 9.24 13.58
N GLN A 165 -34.44 8.23 14.26
CA GLN A 165 -35.25 7.27 15.03
C GLN A 165 -35.99 7.93 16.18
N ILE A 166 -35.32 8.83 16.91
CA ILE A 166 -35.90 9.59 18.03
C ILE A 166 -37.02 10.50 17.53
N SER A 167 -36.81 11.26 16.45
CA SER A 167 -37.82 12.17 15.91
C SER A 167 -39.06 11.45 15.39
N ASN A 168 -38.88 10.23 14.87
CA ASN A 168 -39.98 9.39 14.38
C ASN A 168 -40.71 8.63 15.49
N ALA A 169 -40.21 8.68 16.74
CA ALA A 169 -40.84 8.02 17.88
C ALA A 169 -42.04 8.83 18.37
N ASN A 170 -43.18 8.65 17.70
CA ASN A 170 -44.45 9.35 17.96
C ASN A 170 -45.04 9.10 19.37
N ASN A 171 -44.46 8.19 20.14
CA ASN A 171 -44.87 7.87 21.50
C ASN A 171 -44.12 8.65 22.59
N LEU A 172 -43.13 9.46 22.21
CA LEU A 172 -42.40 10.34 23.11
C LEU A 172 -42.98 11.75 23.07
N SER A 173 -42.92 12.47 24.19
CA SER A 173 -43.19 13.91 24.18
C SER A 173 -42.05 14.66 23.48
N ALA A 174 -42.28 15.93 23.13
CA ALA A 174 -41.24 16.77 22.54
C ALA A 174 -40.04 16.93 23.49
N GLU A 175 -40.30 17.01 24.80
CA GLU A 175 -39.27 17.08 25.84
C GLU A 175 -38.46 15.78 25.94
N GLU A 176 -39.11 14.62 25.89
CA GLU A 176 -38.42 13.31 25.91
C GLU A 176 -37.58 13.10 24.64
N GLN A 177 -38.07 13.51 23.48
CA GLN A 177 -37.31 13.49 22.24
C GLN A 177 -36.07 14.41 22.34
N GLN A 178 -36.26 15.62 22.85
CA GLN A 178 -35.16 16.57 23.04
C GLN A 178 -34.10 16.01 23.99
N GLU A 179 -34.48 15.44 25.14
CA GLU A 179 -33.54 14.87 26.10
C GLU A 179 -32.70 13.73 25.49
N LEU A 180 -33.31 12.86 24.68
CA LEU A 180 -32.58 11.79 23.99
C LEU A 180 -31.66 12.34 22.90
N THR A 181 -32.12 13.32 22.11
CA THR A 181 -31.29 13.98 21.10
C THR A 181 -30.10 14.73 21.71
N ASP A 182 -30.29 15.37 22.87
CA ASP A 182 -29.22 16.04 23.61
C ASP A 182 -28.19 15.03 24.11
N LYS A 183 -28.63 13.87 24.64
CA LYS A 183 -27.72 12.77 25.03
C LYS A 183 -26.93 12.24 23.84
N VAL A 184 -27.58 12.04 22.69
CA VAL A 184 -26.91 11.61 21.44
C VAL A 184 -25.88 12.65 21.00
N ALA A 185 -26.23 13.93 21.04
CA ALA A 185 -25.32 15.02 20.70
C ALA A 185 -24.12 15.10 21.67
N GLN A 186 -24.35 14.93 22.97
CA GLN A 186 -23.30 14.91 23.97
C GLN A 186 -22.30 13.78 23.71
N ILE A 187 -22.78 12.53 23.57
CA ILE A 187 -21.92 11.36 23.30
C ILE A 187 -21.08 11.59 22.03
N ALA A 188 -21.71 12.07 20.94
CA ALA A 188 -21.02 12.33 19.69
C ALA A 188 -19.96 13.44 19.84
N ASN A 189 -20.30 14.55 20.48
CA ASN A 189 -19.40 15.69 20.66
C ASN A 189 -18.21 15.34 21.56
N ASP A 190 -18.44 14.62 22.66
CA ASP A 190 -17.40 14.18 23.59
C ASP A 190 -16.41 13.24 22.90
N ALA A 191 -16.91 12.29 22.09
CA ALA A 191 -16.08 11.39 21.30
C ALA A 191 -15.27 12.14 20.24
N ILE A 192 -15.89 13.07 19.50
CA ILE A 192 -15.20 13.90 18.50
C ILE A 192 -14.13 14.77 19.15
N ALA A 193 -14.41 15.35 20.32
CA ALA A 193 -13.43 16.12 21.08
C ALA A 193 -12.24 15.24 21.49
N LYS A 194 -12.50 14.04 22.01
CA LYS A 194 -11.44 13.07 22.37
C LYS A 194 -10.61 12.62 21.17
N ILE A 195 -11.23 12.38 20.01
CA ILE A 195 -10.52 12.04 18.77
C ILE A 195 -9.60 13.18 18.30
N ASN A 196 -10.10 14.42 18.36
CA ASN A 196 -9.34 15.61 17.96
C ASN A 196 -8.28 16.03 18.98
N ASP A 197 -8.34 15.52 20.21
CA ASP A 197 -7.35 15.80 21.23
C ASP A 197 -5.94 15.40 20.77
N SER A 198 -4.95 16.23 21.09
CA SER A 198 -3.54 16.00 20.73
C SER A 198 -2.95 14.76 21.40
N SER A 199 -3.53 14.30 22.52
CA SER A 199 -3.11 13.06 23.21
C SER A 199 -3.56 11.79 22.49
N THR A 200 -4.54 11.88 21.58
CA THR A 200 -4.96 10.76 20.74
C THR A 200 -4.00 10.66 19.55
N THR A 201 -2.96 9.84 19.72
CA THR A 201 -1.83 9.72 18.80
C THR A 201 -1.80 8.43 17.99
N THR A 202 -2.68 7.46 18.26
CA THR A 202 -2.70 6.16 17.58
C THR A 202 -4.01 5.89 16.88
N ASN A 203 -3.95 5.12 15.78
CA ASN A 203 -5.13 4.70 15.03
C ASN A 203 -6.06 3.82 15.88
N ASP A 204 -5.47 2.96 16.72
CA ASP A 204 -6.21 2.10 17.67
C ASP A 204 -7.03 2.92 18.69
N ALA A 205 -6.45 3.98 19.27
CA ALA A 205 -7.17 4.85 20.20
C ALA A 205 -8.34 5.60 19.52
N VAL A 206 -8.14 6.02 18.27
CA VAL A 206 -9.20 6.60 17.43
C VAL A 206 -10.32 5.58 17.18
N ALA A 207 -9.97 4.36 16.79
CA ALA A 207 -10.92 3.28 16.52
C ALA A 207 -11.72 2.90 17.77
N SER A 208 -11.05 2.70 18.91
CA SER A 208 -11.72 2.40 20.19
C SER A 208 -12.69 3.52 20.60
N THR A 209 -12.27 4.79 20.50
CA THR A 209 -13.14 5.93 20.84
C THR A 209 -14.37 6.00 19.92
N ARG A 210 -14.17 5.78 18.62
CA ARG A 210 -15.26 5.68 17.64
C ARG A 210 -16.24 4.57 17.99
N ASP A 211 -15.73 3.36 18.24
CA ASP A 211 -16.54 2.17 18.46
C ASP A 211 -17.35 2.28 19.76
N ASP A 212 -16.75 2.81 20.82
CA ASP A 212 -17.44 3.10 22.09
C ASP A 212 -18.55 4.13 21.91
N ALA A 213 -18.31 5.19 21.13
CA ALA A 213 -19.30 6.22 20.87
C ALA A 213 -20.47 5.70 20.03
N ILE A 214 -20.17 4.95 18.96
CA ILE A 214 -21.17 4.30 18.12
C ILE A 214 -22.04 3.39 18.99
N LYS A 215 -21.42 2.53 19.81
CA LYS A 215 -22.12 1.62 20.72
C LYS A 215 -23.05 2.37 21.68
N GLN A 216 -22.55 3.43 22.33
CA GLN A 216 -23.36 4.23 23.26
C GLN A 216 -24.57 4.89 22.57
N ILE A 217 -24.38 5.42 21.36
CA ILE A 217 -25.48 6.03 20.58
C ILE A 217 -26.49 4.96 20.15
N THR A 218 -26.03 3.80 19.66
CA THR A 218 -26.92 2.73 19.21
C THR A 218 -27.71 2.14 20.37
N ASP A 219 -27.06 1.92 21.51
CA ASP A 219 -27.64 1.31 22.71
C ASP A 219 -28.58 2.24 23.49
N LEU A 220 -28.62 3.54 23.16
CA LEU A 220 -29.52 4.49 23.78
C LEU A 220 -30.98 4.04 23.58
N PHE A 221 -31.65 3.70 24.67
CA PHE A 221 -33.00 3.15 24.63
C PHE A 221 -34.02 4.20 24.17
N ILE A 222 -34.82 3.86 23.16
CA ILE A 222 -36.00 4.63 22.76
C ILE A 222 -37.22 3.85 23.27
N PRO A 223 -37.94 4.34 24.30
CA PRO A 223 -39.10 3.65 24.84
C PRO A 223 -40.12 3.34 23.74
N MET A 224 -40.53 2.07 23.62
CA MET A 224 -41.69 1.70 22.81
C MET A 224 -42.98 1.81 23.64
N MET A 225 -44.11 2.03 22.98
CA MET A 225 -45.45 2.11 23.56
C MET A 225 -45.84 0.84 24.35
N LEU A 226 -45.43 0.71 25.61
CA LEU A 226 -45.98 -0.30 26.53
C LEU A 226 -47.32 0.15 27.16
N LEU A 227 -47.79 1.36 26.80
CA LEU A 227 -48.97 2.01 27.40
C LEU A 227 -50.30 1.37 27.01
N MET A 228 -50.39 0.69 25.87
CA MET A 228 -51.64 0.03 25.46
C MET A 228 -51.92 -1.19 26.34
N GLN A 229 -50.90 -1.99 26.69
CA GLN A 229 -51.04 -3.11 27.62
C GLN A 229 -51.36 -2.63 29.05
N LEU A 230 -50.76 -1.53 29.51
CA LEU A 230 -51.02 -1.03 30.86
C LEU A 230 -52.43 -0.41 31.00
N LYS A 231 -52.92 0.31 29.98
CA LYS A 231 -54.29 0.84 29.94
C LYS A 231 -55.33 -0.28 29.78
N VAL A 232 -55.07 -1.26 28.92
CA VAL A 232 -55.93 -2.45 28.75
C VAL A 232 -55.97 -3.28 30.03
N LEU A 233 -54.83 -3.50 30.71
CA LEU A 233 -54.78 -4.23 31.97
C LEU A 233 -55.47 -3.48 33.12
N ARG A 234 -55.34 -2.14 33.18
CA ARG A 234 -56.10 -1.31 34.13
C ARG A 234 -57.60 -1.33 33.84
N MET A 235 -58.02 -1.28 32.56
CA MET A 235 -59.43 -1.41 32.17
C MET A 235 -59.98 -2.81 32.46
N GLN A 236 -59.23 -3.88 32.18
CA GLN A 236 -59.62 -5.26 32.49
C GLN A 236 -59.80 -5.44 34.00
N LYS A 237 -58.86 -4.98 34.83
CA LYS A 237 -58.99 -5.02 36.30
C LYS A 237 -60.20 -4.24 36.82
N LEU A 238 -60.50 -3.10 36.21
CA LEU A 238 -61.67 -2.29 36.56
C LEU A 238 -62.97 -3.00 36.17
N MET A 239 -63.04 -3.59 34.97
CA MET A 239 -64.19 -4.38 34.52
C MET A 239 -64.41 -5.63 35.40
N THR A 240 -63.35 -6.37 35.75
CA THR A 240 -63.47 -7.54 36.64
C THR A 240 -63.97 -7.14 38.03
N SER A 241 -63.54 -6.00 38.58
CA SER A 241 -64.03 -5.52 39.87
C SER A 241 -65.50 -5.13 39.83
N ILE A 242 -65.94 -4.47 38.75
CA ILE A 242 -67.36 -4.10 38.56
C ILE A 242 -68.22 -5.36 38.40
N MET A 243 -67.76 -6.39 37.69
CA MET A 243 -68.50 -7.64 37.51
C MET A 243 -68.65 -8.47 38.78
N LEU A 244 -67.75 -8.32 39.78
CA LEU A 244 -67.88 -9.00 41.08
C LEU A 244 -68.85 -8.29 42.04
N LEU A 245 -69.28 -7.07 41.73
CA LEU A 245 -70.11 -6.21 42.57
C LEU A 245 -71.59 -6.18 42.16
N ILE A 246 -71.97 -6.89 41.09
CA ILE A 246 -73.33 -7.03 40.55
C ILE A 246 -73.75 -8.49 40.66
#